data_AF-A0ABD0S462-F1
#
_entry.id   AF-A0ABD0S462-F1
#
_cell.length_a   1.000
_cell.length_b   1.000
_cell.length_c   1.000
_cell.angle_alpha   90.00
_cell.angle_beta   90.00
_cell.angle_gamma   90.00
#
_symmetry.space_group_name_H-M   'P 1'
#
loop_
_entity.id
_entity.type
_entity.pdbx_description
1 polymer ?
#
loop_
_entity_poly.entity_id
_entity_poly.type
_entity_poly.pdbx_seq_one_letter_code
_entity_poly.pdbx_strand_id
1 'polypeptide(L)'
;DCLVYLLNREQHTVGQETASARPNICLSSPDVLPLHCRIRRAPQRRSSSDQRLLLEPVAHGNVLVNFMRIERPTPLRHGDLLSFGAHYIFLYKDPLSAKPLPAQTLTRLRALARLCESESGSVPEKGEACRMCGAILHEPVASRRSTKAPARGSQKRKLALEFERAHEDALVNRVLTLIEPSGDDHKLTPAYLLCLCIKHSANTFPPGSFGKLLLKIAKRIQTIAW
;
A
#
# COMPACT_ATOMS: atom_id res chain seq x y z
N ASP A 1 -7.98 8.94 -15.93
CA ASP A 1 -7.40 10.28 -15.74
C ASP A 1 -6.81 10.45 -14.35
N CYS A 2 -5.50 10.63 -14.26
CA CYS A 2 -4.84 10.93 -13.00
C CYS A 2 -4.83 12.45 -12.79
N LEU A 3 -5.86 12.98 -12.11
CA LEU A 3 -5.92 14.41 -11.77
C LEU A 3 -4.81 14.76 -10.76
N VAL A 4 -4.09 15.85 -11.03
CA VAL A 4 -3.03 16.38 -10.16
C VAL A 4 -3.35 17.83 -9.79
N TYR A 5 -3.39 18.12 -8.48
CA TYR A 5 -3.62 19.46 -7.95
C TYR A 5 -2.33 20.02 -7.35
N LEU A 6 -1.92 21.21 -7.80
CA LEU A 6 -0.71 21.88 -7.32
C LEU A 6 -1.01 22.73 -6.07
N LEU A 7 -0.36 22.40 -4.96
CA LEU A 7 -0.52 23.09 -3.68
C LEU A 7 0.48 24.26 -3.55
N ASN A 8 0.43 25.23 -4.46
CA ASN A 8 1.40 26.33 -4.54
C ASN A 8 1.03 27.58 -3.71
N ARG A 9 -0.27 27.82 -3.47
CA ARG A 9 -0.79 28.93 -2.65
C ARG A 9 -0.57 28.71 -1.16
N GLU A 10 -0.79 29.76 -0.37
CA GLU A 10 -0.71 29.71 1.10
C GLU A 10 -1.85 28.89 1.72
N GLN A 11 -3.02 28.90 1.08
CA GLN A 11 -4.17 28.08 1.43
C GLN A 11 -4.88 27.58 0.18
N HIS A 12 -5.39 26.36 0.25
CA HIS A 12 -6.27 25.72 -0.73
C HIS A 12 -7.52 25.22 -0.02
N THR A 13 -8.68 25.48 -0.61
CA THR A 13 -9.96 24.94 -0.15
C THR A 13 -10.35 23.72 -0.99
N VAL A 14 -10.93 22.72 -0.33
CA VAL A 14 -11.47 21.51 -0.97
C VAL A 14 -12.95 21.43 -0.65
N GLY A 15 -13.78 21.16 -1.64
CA GLY A 15 -15.22 21.01 -1.46
C GLY A 15 -15.99 20.92 -2.77
N GLN A 16 -17.31 21.07 -2.69
CA GLN A 16 -18.17 21.16 -3.87
C GLN A 16 -18.23 22.60 -4.40
N GLU A 17 -18.29 22.73 -5.73
CA GLU A 17 -18.61 24.00 -6.38
C GLU A 17 -20.09 24.34 -6.16
N THR A 18 -20.35 25.59 -5.78
CA THR A 18 -21.70 26.13 -5.57
C THR A 18 -21.88 27.39 -6.41
N ALA A 19 -23.13 27.84 -6.60
CA ALA A 19 -23.40 29.09 -7.33
C ALA A 19 -22.70 30.32 -6.72
N SER A 20 -22.40 30.29 -5.42
CA SER A 20 -21.81 31.42 -4.69
C SER A 20 -20.29 31.31 -4.48
N ALA A 21 -19.71 30.12 -4.62
CA ALA A 21 -18.29 29.90 -4.32
C ALA A 21 -17.72 28.69 -5.06
N ARG A 22 -16.50 28.85 -5.56
CA ARG A 22 -15.71 27.80 -6.21
C ARG A 22 -14.45 27.47 -5.41
N PRO A 23 -14.37 26.30 -4.77
CA PRO A 23 -13.16 25.89 -4.04
C PRO A 23 -11.97 25.68 -4.98
N ASN A 24 -10.75 25.71 -4.45
CA ASN A 24 -9.54 25.51 -5.27
C ASN A 24 -9.49 24.08 -5.83
N ILE A 25 -9.97 23.11 -5.06
CA ILE A 25 -10.14 21.72 -5.45
C ILE A 25 -11.63 21.41 -5.38
N CYS A 26 -12.27 21.35 -6.55
CA CYS A 26 -13.69 21.01 -6.68
C CYS A 26 -13.86 19.49 -6.80
N LEU A 27 -14.64 18.90 -5.91
CA LEU A 27 -14.94 17.47 -5.86
C LEU A 27 -16.47 17.27 -5.87
N SER A 28 -16.98 16.41 -6.74
CA SER A 28 -18.42 16.19 -6.93
C SER A 28 -18.83 14.84 -6.33
N SER A 29 -19.20 14.84 -5.06
CA SER A 29 -19.67 13.64 -4.35
C SER A 29 -20.62 14.00 -3.20
N PRO A 30 -21.70 13.23 -2.95
CA PRO A 30 -22.74 13.57 -1.97
C PRO A 30 -22.24 13.73 -0.52
N ASP A 31 -21.11 13.14 -0.19
CA ASP A 31 -20.48 13.16 1.13
C ASP A 31 -19.35 14.20 1.28
N VAL A 32 -19.13 15.01 0.23
CA VAL A 32 -18.22 16.16 0.26
C VAL A 32 -19.04 17.42 0.46
N LEU A 33 -18.64 18.27 1.41
CA LEU A 33 -19.34 19.51 1.73
C LEU A 33 -18.93 20.63 0.75
N PRO A 34 -19.73 21.70 0.56
CA PRO A 34 -19.32 22.89 -0.19
C PRO A 34 -17.96 23.45 0.24
N LEU A 35 -17.69 23.41 1.54
CA LEU A 35 -16.38 23.59 2.13
C LEU A 35 -16.08 22.40 3.05
N HIS A 36 -15.29 21.46 2.56
CA HIS A 36 -15.03 20.20 3.24
C HIS A 36 -13.77 20.26 4.11
N CYS A 37 -12.70 20.85 3.59
CA CYS A 37 -11.46 21.06 4.33
C CYS A 37 -10.60 22.19 3.74
N ARG A 38 -9.54 22.54 4.47
CA ARG A 38 -8.52 23.50 4.05
C ARG A 38 -7.15 22.87 4.13
N ILE A 39 -6.32 23.09 3.12
CA ILE A 39 -4.91 22.75 3.14
C ILE A 39 -4.14 24.06 3.19
N ARG A 40 -3.38 24.31 4.25
CA ARG A 40 -2.65 25.57 4.40
C ARG A 40 -1.19 25.35 4.78
N ARG A 41 -0.34 26.32 4.47
CA ARG A 41 1.04 26.32 4.98
C ARG A 41 1.04 26.52 6.48
N ALA A 42 1.86 25.74 7.19
CA ALA A 42 2.11 25.95 8.60
C ALA A 42 2.75 27.34 8.80
N PRO A 43 2.37 28.07 9.86
CA PRO A 43 2.98 29.36 10.15
C PRO A 43 4.48 29.19 10.36
N GLN A 44 5.26 30.02 9.68
CA GLN A 44 6.72 29.95 9.68
C GLN A 44 7.26 30.22 11.09
N ARG A 45 7.78 29.19 11.76
CA ARG A 45 8.58 29.38 12.98
C ARG A 45 9.98 29.82 12.57
N ARG A 46 10.52 30.80 13.31
CA ARG A 46 11.74 31.60 13.00
C ARG A 46 13.04 30.80 12.69
N SER A 47 13.06 29.47 12.77
CA SER A 47 14.25 28.65 12.50
C SER A 47 14.04 27.44 11.56
N SER A 48 12.89 27.32 10.92
CA SER A 48 12.57 26.16 10.07
C SER A 48 12.22 26.62 8.66
N SER A 49 13.07 26.28 7.69
CA SER A 49 12.77 26.40 6.26
C SER A 49 11.80 25.31 5.77
N ASP A 50 11.36 24.40 6.65
CA ASP A 50 10.40 23.34 6.34
C ASP A 50 9.00 23.93 6.16
N GLN A 51 8.62 24.20 4.90
CA GLN A 51 7.29 24.67 4.51
C GLN A 51 6.27 23.52 4.59
N ARG A 52 5.96 23.09 5.82
CA ARG A 52 5.04 21.98 6.06
C ARG A 52 3.60 22.40 5.78
N LEU A 53 2.84 21.56 5.07
CA LEU A 53 1.40 21.76 4.88
C LEU A 53 0.62 21.15 6.05
N LEU A 54 -0.47 21.81 6.43
CA LEU A 54 -1.44 21.36 7.41
C LEU A 54 -2.78 21.12 6.69
N LEU A 55 -3.40 19.98 6.97
CA LEU A 55 -4.75 19.65 6.54
C LEU A 55 -5.72 19.89 7.70
N GLU A 56 -6.71 20.74 7.47
CA GLU A 56 -7.69 21.17 8.46
C GLU A 56 -9.10 20.78 8.02
N PRO A 57 -9.73 19.81 8.70
CA PRO A 57 -11.12 19.48 8.44
C PRO A 57 -12.03 20.62 8.91
N VAL A 58 -13.11 20.88 8.18
CA VAL A 58 -14.20 21.73 8.67
C VAL A 58 -15.15 20.90 9.52
N ALA A 59 -15.96 21.54 10.37
CA ALA A 59 -17.01 20.86 11.14
C ALA A 59 -17.83 19.94 10.23
N HIS A 60 -17.99 18.68 10.64
CA HIS A 60 -18.68 17.62 9.90
C HIS A 60 -18.02 17.17 8.58
N GLY A 61 -16.88 17.73 8.19
CA GLY A 61 -16.09 17.24 7.06
C GLY A 61 -15.45 15.88 7.38
N ASN A 62 -15.79 14.85 6.60
CA ASN A 62 -15.19 13.53 6.73
C ASN A 62 -13.85 13.44 5.98
N VAL A 63 -12.77 13.77 6.67
CA VAL A 63 -11.41 13.76 6.12
C VAL A 63 -10.56 12.71 6.82
N LEU A 64 -9.85 11.90 6.04
CA LEU A 64 -8.95 10.87 6.57
C LEU A 64 -7.54 11.08 6.04
N VAL A 65 -6.56 10.86 6.91
CA VAL A 65 -5.14 10.77 6.56
C VAL A 65 -4.68 9.36 6.88
N ASN A 66 -4.19 8.63 5.87
CA ASN A 66 -3.82 7.22 5.98
C ASN A 66 -4.96 6.38 6.61
N PHE A 67 -6.18 6.62 6.14
CA PHE A 67 -7.42 5.97 6.61
C PHE A 67 -7.81 6.24 8.06
N MET A 68 -7.15 7.19 8.72
CA MET A 68 -7.50 7.66 10.06
C MET A 68 -8.22 9.01 9.96
N ARG A 69 -9.41 9.09 10.55
CA ARG A 69 -10.18 10.34 10.59
C ARG A 69 -9.45 11.40 11.39
N ILE A 70 -9.36 12.61 10.85
CA ILE A 70 -8.78 13.76 11.53
C ILE A 70 -9.89 14.73 11.96
N GLU A 71 -9.72 15.33 13.13
CA GLU A 71 -10.64 16.37 13.66
C GLU A 71 -9.93 17.69 13.94
N ARG A 72 -8.59 17.68 13.88
CA ARG A 72 -7.74 18.82 14.19
C ARG A 72 -6.76 19.05 13.04
N PRO A 73 -6.21 20.27 12.92
CA PRO A 73 -5.14 20.57 11.97
C PRO A 73 -4.00 19.55 12.07
N THR A 74 -3.79 18.78 11.00
CA THR A 74 -2.83 17.67 10.98
C THR A 74 -1.75 17.93 9.95
N PRO A 75 -0.45 17.83 10.31
CA PRO A 75 0.64 18.02 9.36
C PRO A 75 0.70 16.90 8.32
N LEU A 76 0.80 17.30 7.05
CA LEU A 76 0.96 16.39 5.93
C LEU A 76 2.42 16.01 5.72
N ARG A 77 2.66 14.75 5.34
CA ARG A 77 3.96 14.17 5.04
C ARG A 77 3.98 13.57 3.65
N HIS A 78 5.11 13.67 2.97
CA HIS A 78 5.29 13.02 1.67
C HIS A 78 4.86 11.55 1.73
N GLY A 79 3.92 11.16 0.87
CA GLY A 79 3.40 9.80 0.80
C GLY A 79 2.07 9.58 1.52
N ASP A 80 1.53 10.57 2.25
CA ASP A 80 0.24 10.44 2.93
C ASP A 80 -0.91 10.24 1.94
N LEU A 81 -1.81 9.32 2.26
CA LEU A 81 -3.07 9.12 1.54
C LEU A 81 -4.17 9.98 2.19
N LEU A 82 -4.76 10.88 1.42
CA LEU A 82 -5.81 11.78 1.85
C LEU A 82 -7.14 11.30 1.29
N SER A 83 -8.12 11.04 2.14
CA SER A 83 -9.49 10.75 1.71
C SER A 83 -10.41 11.91 2.03
N PHE A 84 -11.24 12.29 1.06
CA PHE A 84 -12.29 13.30 1.22
C PHE A 84 -13.63 12.64 0.93
N GLY A 85 -14.45 12.48 1.98
CA GLY A 85 -15.57 11.56 1.93
C GLY A 85 -15.12 10.11 1.73
N ALA A 86 -15.98 9.30 1.13
CA ALA A 86 -15.79 7.89 0.80
C ALA A 86 -15.38 7.66 -0.66
N HIS A 87 -15.42 8.70 -1.51
CA HIS A 87 -15.29 8.56 -2.96
C HIS A 87 -13.97 9.06 -3.52
N TYR A 88 -13.27 9.95 -2.80
CA TYR A 88 -12.02 10.53 -3.27
C TYR A 88 -10.86 10.12 -2.40
N ILE A 89 -9.79 9.64 -3.05
CA ILE A 89 -8.49 9.39 -2.44
C ILE A 89 -7.39 10.07 -3.25
N PHE A 90 -6.50 10.76 -2.56
CA PHE A 90 -5.37 11.48 -3.13
C PHE A 90 -4.07 11.06 -2.45
N LEU A 91 -2.98 11.03 -3.21
CA LEU A 91 -1.64 10.84 -2.66
C LEU A 91 -0.96 12.20 -2.54
N TYR A 92 -0.62 12.61 -1.32
CA TYR A 92 0.15 13.82 -1.11
C TYR A 92 1.62 13.57 -1.43
N LYS A 93 2.17 14.37 -2.37
CA LYS A 93 3.58 14.34 -2.74
C LYS A 93 4.20 15.69 -2.46
N ASP A 94 5.23 15.68 -1.64
CA ASP A 94 6.14 16.81 -1.49
C ASP A 94 7.44 16.53 -2.28
N PRO A 95 7.69 17.21 -3.41
CA PRO A 95 8.89 16.98 -4.22
C PRO A 95 10.18 17.42 -3.51
N LEU A 96 10.11 18.33 -2.53
CA LEU A 96 11.29 18.81 -1.80
C LEU A 96 11.69 17.82 -0.70
N SER A 97 10.71 17.18 -0.05
CA SER A 97 10.95 16.10 0.93
C SER A 97 11.22 14.75 0.27
N ALA A 98 10.91 14.57 -1.01
CA ALA A 98 11.14 13.33 -1.73
C ALA A 98 12.64 13.11 -1.93
N LYS A 99 13.23 12.22 -1.12
CA LYS A 99 14.60 11.76 -1.39
C LYS A 99 14.61 11.02 -2.72
N PRO A 100 15.55 11.31 -3.64
CA PRO A 100 15.67 10.56 -4.87
C PRO A 100 15.85 9.08 -4.53
N LEU A 101 15.15 8.21 -5.26
CA LEU A 101 15.35 6.77 -5.12
C LEU A 101 16.84 6.46 -5.34
N PRO A 102 17.43 5.55 -4.55
CA PRO A 102 18.80 5.11 -4.81
C PRO A 102 18.93 4.70 -6.28
N ALA A 103 20.03 5.12 -6.93
CA ALA A 103 20.21 4.95 -8.37
C ALA A 103 19.94 3.52 -8.84
N GLN A 104 20.37 2.52 -8.05
CA GLN A 104 20.12 1.11 -8.34
C GLN A 104 18.63 0.73 -8.33
N THR A 105 17.86 1.25 -7.37
CA THR A 105 16.40 1.05 -7.31
C THR A 105 15.71 1.70 -8.50
N LEU A 106 16.14 2.92 -8.86
CA LEU A 106 15.61 3.65 -10.01
C LEU A 106 15.91 2.90 -11.33
N THR A 107 17.13 2.41 -11.53
CA THR A 107 17.50 1.59 -12.69
C THR A 107 16.67 0.32 -12.78
N ARG A 108 16.43 -0.37 -11.66
CA ARG A 108 15.56 -1.56 -11.63
C ARG A 108 14.12 -1.23 -12.00
N LEU A 109 13.56 -0.14 -11.46
CA LEU A 109 12.20 0.29 -11.79
C LEU A 109 12.06 0.70 -13.26
N ARG A 110 13.07 1.36 -13.84
CA ARG A 110 13.09 1.67 -15.28
C ARG A 110 13.18 0.42 -16.15
N ALA A 111 13.97 -0.57 -15.75
CA ALA A 111 14.03 -1.85 -16.46
C ALA A 111 12.67 -2.58 -16.42
N LEU A 112 12.00 -2.56 -15.26
CA LEU A 112 10.65 -3.13 -15.10
C LEU A 112 9.61 -2.40 -15.96
N ALA A 113 9.62 -1.07 -16.00
CA ALA A 113 8.70 -0.29 -16.83
C ALA A 113 8.87 -0.63 -18.33
N ARG A 114 10.11 -0.79 -18.79
CA ARG A 114 10.40 -1.16 -20.18
C ARG A 114 9.88 -2.55 -20.55
N LEU A 115 9.87 -3.50 -19.62
CA LEU A 115 9.29 -4.83 -19.84
C LEU A 115 7.77 -4.78 -19.99
N CYS A 116 7.11 -3.80 -19.36
CA CYS A 116 5.67 -3.58 -19.52
C CYS A 116 5.32 -2.86 -20.83
N GLU A 117 6.23 -2.05 -21.37
CA GLU A 117 6.04 -1.33 -22.64
C GLU A 117 6.36 -2.20 -23.87
N SER A 118 7.08 -3.30 -23.71
CA SER A 118 7.47 -4.21 -24.81
C SER A 118 6.43 -5.27 -25.18
N GLU A 119 5.18 -5.19 -24.72
CA GLU A 119 4.10 -6.06 -25.21
C GLU A 119 3.51 -5.55 -26.54
N SER A 120 4.37 -5.43 -27.54
CA SER A 120 4.01 -5.46 -28.96
C SER A 120 5.06 -6.24 -29.75
N GLY A 121 5.28 -7.49 -29.36
CA GLY A 121 6.00 -8.46 -30.19
C GLY A 121 7.14 -9.18 -29.48
N SER A 122 6.98 -10.50 -29.39
CA SER A 122 7.98 -11.54 -29.13
C SER A 122 8.45 -11.77 -27.68
N VAL A 123 8.43 -13.06 -27.34
CA VAL A 123 8.75 -13.72 -26.07
C VAL A 123 10.17 -13.41 -25.58
N PRO A 124 10.39 -13.30 -24.26
CA PRO A 124 11.58 -13.95 -23.71
C PRO A 124 11.31 -14.75 -22.43
N GLU A 125 11.83 -15.98 -22.45
CA GLU A 125 12.09 -16.81 -21.27
C GLU A 125 13.17 -16.18 -20.37
N LYS A 126 12.80 -15.70 -19.18
CA LYS A 126 13.50 -15.84 -17.88
C LYS A 126 13.07 -14.75 -16.90
N GLY A 127 12.46 -15.19 -15.81
CA GLY A 127 12.30 -14.42 -14.57
C GLY A 127 11.25 -13.32 -14.62
N GLU A 128 9.98 -13.70 -14.69
CA GLU A 128 8.88 -12.74 -14.60
C GLU A 128 8.86 -12.06 -13.22
N ALA A 129 8.97 -10.73 -13.21
CA ALA A 129 8.71 -9.96 -12.00
C ALA A 129 7.20 -9.83 -11.79
N CYS A 130 6.75 -9.88 -10.53
CA CYS A 130 5.34 -9.72 -10.20
C CYS A 130 4.83 -8.35 -10.68
N ARG A 131 3.84 -8.34 -11.59
CA ARG A 131 3.27 -7.11 -12.18
C ARG A 131 2.57 -6.19 -11.18
N MET A 132 2.35 -6.64 -9.95
CA MET A 132 1.63 -5.89 -8.91
C MET A 132 2.54 -5.29 -7.83
N CYS A 133 3.73 -5.86 -7.61
CA CYS A 133 4.67 -5.36 -6.59
C CYS A 133 6.14 -5.26 -7.05
N GLY A 134 6.44 -5.61 -8.30
CA GLY A 134 7.78 -5.52 -8.88
C GLY A 134 8.82 -6.50 -8.33
N ALA A 135 8.39 -7.50 -7.54
CA ALA A 135 9.31 -8.49 -7.00
C ALA A 135 9.81 -9.44 -8.11
N ILE A 136 11.13 -9.53 -8.28
CA ILE A 136 11.77 -10.46 -9.22
C ILE A 136 11.61 -11.90 -8.69
N LEU A 137 10.93 -12.77 -9.44
CA LEU A 137 10.87 -14.19 -9.16
C LEU A 137 12.12 -14.86 -9.74
N HIS A 138 13.20 -14.90 -8.97
CA HIS A 138 14.35 -15.74 -9.30
C HIS A 138 14.42 -16.93 -8.34
N GLU A 139 14.26 -18.14 -8.88
CA GLU A 139 14.68 -19.36 -8.18
C GLU A 139 16.21 -19.43 -8.18
N PRO A 140 16.87 -19.75 -7.05
CA PRO A 140 18.20 -20.32 -7.09
C PRO A 140 18.06 -21.82 -7.39
N VAL A 141 18.38 -22.21 -8.63
CA VAL A 141 18.54 -23.63 -8.98
C VAL A 141 19.61 -24.21 -8.05
N ALA A 142 19.19 -25.18 -7.24
CA ALA A 142 20.05 -25.88 -6.31
C ALA A 142 21.07 -26.74 -7.09
N SER A 143 22.33 -26.31 -7.13
CA SER A 143 23.45 -27.21 -7.41
C SER A 143 23.96 -27.78 -6.09
N ARG A 144 23.60 -29.04 -5.79
CA ARG A 144 24.18 -29.81 -4.68
C ARG A 144 25.39 -30.59 -5.19
N ARG A 145 26.60 -30.30 -4.67
CA ARG A 145 27.50 -31.25 -3.96
C ARG A 145 28.81 -30.58 -3.48
N SER A 146 28.95 -30.54 -2.15
CA SER A 146 30.13 -30.74 -1.27
C SER A 146 31.43 -29.96 -1.58
N THR A 147 32.04 -29.19 -0.66
CA THR A 147 32.46 -29.56 0.71
C THR A 147 32.80 -28.31 1.56
N LYS A 148 32.78 -28.50 2.89
CA LYS A 148 33.32 -27.66 3.99
C LYS A 148 32.40 -26.57 4.59
N ALA A 149 31.96 -26.86 5.82
CA ALA A 149 31.48 -25.91 6.83
C ALA A 149 32.68 -25.39 7.67
N PRO A 150 32.54 -24.50 8.67
CA PRO A 150 31.36 -23.70 9.05
C PRO A 150 31.68 -22.19 9.20
N ALA A 151 30.71 -21.31 8.93
CA ALA A 151 30.76 -19.94 9.45
C ALA A 151 29.37 -19.55 9.95
N ARG A 152 29.30 -19.28 11.25
CA ARG A 152 28.15 -18.73 11.97
C ARG A 152 27.84 -17.34 11.42
N GLY A 153 26.98 -17.30 10.41
CA GLY A 153 26.20 -16.13 10.04
C GLY A 153 24.76 -16.56 10.01
N SER A 154 23.92 -15.97 10.86
CA SER A 154 22.48 -16.16 10.86
C SER A 154 21.90 -15.71 9.52
N GLN A 155 22.00 -16.57 8.50
CA GLN A 155 21.20 -16.48 7.30
C GLN A 155 19.76 -16.57 7.79
N LYS A 156 19.03 -15.45 7.73
CA LYS A 156 17.59 -15.41 7.95
C LYS A 156 16.98 -16.40 6.95
N ARG A 157 16.77 -17.65 7.37
CA ARG A 157 16.08 -18.66 6.57
C ARG A 157 14.73 -18.06 6.24
N LYS A 158 14.51 -17.76 4.96
CA LYS A 158 13.24 -17.22 4.48
C LYS A 158 12.20 -18.30 4.77
N LEU A 159 11.28 -18.02 5.69
CA LEU A 159 10.19 -18.94 6.00
C LEU A 159 9.38 -19.16 4.71
N ALA A 160 9.24 -20.42 4.33
CA ALA A 160 8.45 -20.86 3.19
C ALA A 160 7.33 -21.75 3.74
N LEU A 161 6.13 -21.59 3.19
CA LEU A 161 4.95 -22.36 3.57
C LEU A 161 4.47 -23.07 2.33
N GLU A 162 4.56 -24.39 2.34
CA GLU A 162 4.16 -25.26 1.24
C GLU A 162 3.01 -26.15 1.71
N PHE A 163 1.93 -26.19 0.94
CA PHE A 163 0.78 -27.03 1.22
C PHE A 163 0.10 -27.49 -0.07
N GLU A 164 -0.61 -28.61 0.00
CA GLU A 164 -1.46 -29.10 -1.08
C GLU A 164 -2.85 -28.45 -1.03
N ARG A 165 -3.51 -28.33 -2.19
CA ARG A 165 -4.84 -27.70 -2.28
C ARG A 165 -5.89 -28.33 -1.37
N ALA A 166 -5.81 -29.65 -1.14
CA ALA A 166 -6.72 -30.35 -0.22
C ALA A 166 -6.65 -29.83 1.23
N HIS A 167 -5.49 -29.31 1.63
CA HIS A 167 -5.21 -28.84 2.98
C HIS A 167 -5.39 -27.32 3.14
N GLU A 168 -5.73 -26.61 2.05
CA GLU A 168 -5.88 -25.15 2.04
C GLU A 168 -6.89 -24.66 3.08
N ASP A 169 -8.08 -25.27 3.13
CA ASP A 169 -9.13 -24.89 4.08
C ASP A 169 -8.72 -25.14 5.53
N ALA A 170 -8.12 -26.31 5.80
CA ALA A 170 -7.67 -26.68 7.12
C ALA A 170 -6.55 -25.74 7.62
N LEU A 171 -5.62 -25.37 6.74
CA LEU A 171 -4.53 -24.45 7.03
C LEU A 171 -5.03 -23.05 7.32
N VAL A 172 -5.92 -22.49 6.48
CA VAL A 172 -6.51 -21.16 6.69
C VAL A 172 -7.27 -21.12 8.01
N ASN A 173 -8.09 -22.14 8.31
CA ASN A 173 -8.81 -22.21 9.59
C ASN A 173 -7.85 -22.22 10.78
N ARG A 174 -6.78 -23.00 10.70
CA ARG A 174 -5.79 -23.10 11.77
C ARG A 174 -4.99 -21.82 11.98
N VAL A 175 -4.73 -21.06 10.91
CA VAL A 175 -4.10 -19.73 11.03
C VAL A 175 -5.04 -18.73 11.70
N LEU A 176 -6.34 -18.80 11.40
CA LEU A 176 -7.34 -17.91 11.99
C LEU A 176 -7.63 -18.24 13.46
N THR A 177 -7.49 -19.51 13.89
CA THR A 177 -7.58 -19.86 15.31
C THR A 177 -6.42 -19.33 16.15
N LEU A 178 -5.32 -18.89 15.52
CA LEU A 178 -4.21 -18.21 16.22
C LEU A 178 -4.53 -16.74 16.55
N ILE A 179 -5.68 -16.22 16.10
CA ILE A 179 -6.13 -14.87 16.41
C ILE A 179 -6.78 -14.90 17.80
N GLU A 180 -5.96 -14.88 18.85
CA GLU A 180 -6.45 -14.70 20.22
C GLU A 180 -6.61 -13.21 20.55
N PRO A 181 -7.77 -12.77 21.07
CA PRO A 181 -8.02 -11.35 21.38
C PRO A 181 -7.27 -10.83 22.63
N SER A 182 -6.67 -11.72 23.44
CA SER A 182 -6.12 -11.37 24.76
C SER A 182 -4.67 -11.86 24.99
N GLY A 183 -4.04 -12.49 24.00
CA GLY A 183 -2.68 -13.04 24.12
C GLY A 183 -1.58 -11.99 23.94
N ASP A 184 -0.50 -12.12 24.71
CA ASP A 184 0.73 -11.31 24.60
C ASP A 184 1.59 -11.71 23.37
N ASP A 185 1.18 -12.75 22.64
CA ASP A 185 1.94 -13.27 21.54
C ASP A 185 1.75 -12.51 20.22
N HIS A 186 2.82 -12.53 19.43
CA HIS A 186 3.04 -11.87 18.14
C HIS A 186 1.77 -11.60 17.30
N LYS A 187 1.17 -10.42 17.49
CA LYS A 187 -0.08 -9.95 16.85
C LYS A 187 -0.09 -9.97 15.31
N LEU A 188 1.08 -10.05 14.69
CA LEU A 188 1.24 -10.06 13.23
C LEU A 188 1.45 -11.47 12.64
N THR A 189 1.61 -12.49 13.47
CA THR A 189 1.88 -13.87 13.01
C THR A 189 0.76 -14.42 12.13
N PRO A 190 -0.54 -14.29 12.48
CA PRO A 190 -1.61 -14.78 11.61
C PRO A 190 -1.64 -14.08 10.25
N ALA A 191 -1.45 -12.76 10.24
CA ALA A 191 -1.37 -11.98 9.00
C ALA A 191 -0.20 -12.42 8.12
N TYR A 192 0.97 -12.65 8.72
CA TYR A 192 2.15 -13.12 8.00
C TYR A 192 1.97 -14.52 7.40
N LEU A 193 1.34 -15.44 8.15
CA LEU A 193 1.04 -16.79 7.67
C LEU A 193 0.03 -16.77 6.51
N LEU A 194 -1.01 -15.92 6.58
CA LEU A 194 -1.95 -15.73 5.47
C LEU A 194 -1.24 -15.18 4.22
N CYS A 195 -0.30 -14.24 4.37
CA CYS A 195 0.52 -13.76 3.26
C CYS A 195 1.37 -14.88 2.63
N LEU A 196 1.90 -15.80 3.44
CA LEU A 196 2.62 -16.97 2.94
C LEU A 196 1.68 -17.94 2.20
N CYS A 197 0.45 -18.15 2.69
CA CYS A 197 -0.55 -18.96 2.01
C CYS A 197 -0.90 -18.40 0.62
N ILE A 198 -1.14 -17.09 0.56
CA ILE A 198 -1.41 -16.33 -0.66
C ILE A 198 -0.25 -16.49 -1.65
N LYS A 199 0.97 -16.27 -1.17
CA LYS A 199 2.17 -16.37 -2.00
C LYS A 199 2.36 -17.78 -2.57
N HIS A 200 2.15 -18.83 -1.76
CA HIS A 200 2.25 -20.21 -2.23
C HIS A 200 1.18 -20.53 -3.26
N SER A 201 -0.08 -20.16 -3.01
CA SER A 201 -1.17 -20.41 -3.96
C SER A 201 -0.96 -19.69 -5.29
N ALA A 202 -0.40 -18.48 -5.28
CA ALA A 202 -0.15 -17.71 -6.50
C ALA A 202 0.99 -18.30 -7.36
N ASN A 203 1.96 -18.97 -6.74
CA ASN A 203 3.13 -19.52 -7.43
C ASN A 203 2.98 -21.01 -7.80
N THR A 204 2.15 -21.76 -7.07
CA THR A 204 2.11 -23.23 -7.17
C THR A 204 0.82 -23.76 -7.81
N PHE A 205 -0.27 -23.00 -7.80
CA PHE A 205 -1.56 -23.46 -8.32
C PHE A 205 -2.00 -22.74 -9.62
N PRO A 206 -2.89 -23.35 -10.42
CA PRO A 206 -3.34 -22.77 -11.68
C PRO A 206 -3.97 -21.38 -11.53
N PRO A 207 -3.87 -20.51 -12.55
CA PRO A 207 -4.50 -19.20 -12.55
C PRO A 207 -6.01 -19.31 -12.29
N GLY A 208 -6.53 -18.45 -11.40
CA GLY A 208 -7.93 -18.47 -10.96
C GLY A 208 -8.19 -19.20 -9.63
N SER A 209 -7.26 -20.02 -9.14
CA SER A 209 -7.35 -20.65 -7.80
C SER A 209 -7.07 -19.65 -6.67
N PHE A 210 -6.08 -18.78 -6.87
CA PHE A 210 -5.70 -17.71 -5.94
C PHE A 210 -6.87 -16.78 -5.55
N GLY A 211 -7.69 -16.37 -6.53
CA GLY A 211 -8.85 -15.52 -6.26
C GLY A 211 -9.88 -16.19 -5.35
N LYS A 212 -10.04 -17.52 -5.47
CA LYS A 212 -10.92 -18.31 -4.59
C LYS A 212 -10.37 -18.36 -3.16
N LEU A 213 -9.05 -18.49 -3.00
CA LEU A 213 -8.39 -18.44 -1.70
C LEU A 213 -8.54 -17.06 -1.04
N LEU A 214 -8.33 -15.96 -1.78
CA LEU A 214 -8.53 -14.61 -1.25
C LEU A 214 -9.96 -14.40 -0.75
N LEU A 215 -10.95 -14.78 -1.56
CA LEU A 215 -12.36 -14.66 -1.20
C LEU A 215 -12.70 -15.50 0.04
N LYS A 216 -12.12 -16.70 0.14
CA LYS A 216 -12.26 -17.59 1.29
C LYS A 216 -11.66 -16.99 2.56
N ILE A 217 -10.45 -16.43 2.49
CA ILE A 217 -9.81 -15.75 3.63
C ILE A 217 -10.65 -14.54 4.06
N ALA A 218 -11.07 -13.69 3.12
CA ALA A 218 -11.87 -12.51 3.40
C ALA A 218 -13.20 -12.85 4.10
N LYS A 219 -13.93 -13.86 3.59
CA LYS A 219 -15.18 -14.34 4.21
C LYS A 219 -14.96 -14.84 5.64
N ARG A 220 -13.88 -15.60 5.88
CA ARG A 220 -13.59 -16.14 7.22
C ARG A 220 -13.15 -15.06 8.21
N ILE A 221 -12.42 -14.04 7.76
CA ILE A 221 -12.09 -12.88 8.61
C ILE A 221 -13.36 -12.09 8.95
N GLN A 222 -14.25 -11.89 7.97
CA GLN A 222 -15.52 -11.21 8.18
C GLN A 222 -16.36 -11.89 9.25
N THR A 223 -16.44 -13.23 9.26
CA THR A 223 -17.18 -13.99 10.28
C THR A 223 -16.55 -13.99 11.68
N ILE A 224 -15.29 -13.59 11.82
CA ILE A 224 -14.60 -13.52 13.13
C ILE A 224 -14.67 -12.09 13.68
N ALA A 225 -14.62 -11.09 12.81
CA ALA A 225 -14.62 -9.69 13.19
C ALA A 225 -16.03 -9.13 13.49
N TRP A 226 -17.07 -9.76 12.95
CA TRP A 226 -18.48 -9.35 13.05
C TRP A 226 -19.30 -10.49 13.65
#